data_AF-A0A7M2QQ66-F1
#
_entry.id   AF-A0A7M2QQ66-F1
#
_cell.length_a   1.000
_cell.length_b   1.000
_cell.length_c   1.000
_cell.angle_alpha   90.00
_cell.angle_beta   90.00
_cell.angle_gamma   90.00
#
_symmetry.space_group_name_H-M   'P 1'
#
loop_
_entity.id
_entity.type
_entity.pdbx_description
1 polymer ?
#
loop_
_entity_poly.entity_id
_entity_poly.type
_entity_poly.pdbx_seq_one_letter_code
_entity_poly.pdbx_strand_id
1 'polypeptide(L)' 'MNFSDVILIAIACMSIPLVVAIFTDIFYAQKKQRQFSLRRMSLWYILFFGISFIPSIFLVIPNS' A
#
# COMPACT_ATOMS: atom_id res chain seq x y z
N MET A 1 18.65 -2.76 -14.76
CA MET A 1 17.51 -3.39 -14.05
C MET A 1 16.40 -3.53 -15.07
N ASN A 2 15.90 -4.75 -15.31
CA ASN A 2 14.87 -4.94 -16.34
C ASN A 2 13.55 -4.35 -15.84
N PHE A 3 12.69 -3.92 -16.75
CA PHE A 3 11.38 -3.35 -16.42
C PHE A 3 10.52 -4.31 -15.56
N SER A 4 10.71 -5.62 -15.78
CA SER A 4 10.13 -6.69 -14.98
C SER A 4 10.58 -6.69 -13.51
N ASP A 5 11.86 -6.40 -13.23
CA ASP A 5 12.37 -6.32 -11.85
C ASP A 5 11.71 -5.17 -11.07
N VAL A 6 11.51 -4.03 -11.76
CA VAL A 6 10.83 -2.85 -11.21
C VAL A 6 9.38 -3.18 -10.85
N ILE A 7 8.67 -3.88 -11.74
CA ILE A 7 7.27 -4.29 -11.49
C ILE A 7 7.20 -5.25 -10.29
N LEU A 8 8.12 -6.21 -10.21
CA LEU A 8 8.19 -7.16 -9.10
C LEU A 8 8.43 -6.46 -7.76
N ILE A 9 9.34 -5.49 -7.72
CA ILE A 9 9.60 -4.68 -6.53
C ILE A 9 8.37 -3.86 -6.16
N ALA A 10 7.70 -3.23 -7.12
CA ALA A 10 6.48 -2.47 -6.86
C ALA A 10 5.36 -3.35 -6.28
N ILE A 11 5.15 -4.56 -6.82
CA ILE A 11 4.16 -5.51 -6.30
C ILE A 11 4.52 -5.97 -4.89
N ALA A 12 5.80 -6.27 -4.63
CA ALA A 12 6.28 -6.65 -3.30
C ALA A 12 6.07 -5.52 -2.28
N CYS A 13 6.42 -4.28 -2.63
CA CYS A 13 6.23 -3.11 -1.78
C CYS A 13 4.76 -2.71 -1.58
N MET A 14 3.85 -3.13 -2.46
CA MET A 14 2.40 -2.88 -2.30
C MET A 14 1.71 -3.94 -1.46
N SER A 15 2.08 -5.22 -1.62
CA SER A 15 1.40 -6.35 -0.99
C SER A 15 1.58 -6.39 0.53
N ILE A 16 2.78 -6.08 1.03
CA ILE A 16 3.09 -6.09 2.48
C ILE A 16 2.23 -5.07 3.27
N PRO A 17 2.24 -3.76 2.94
CA PRO A 17 1.43 -2.78 3.67
C PRO A 17 -0.07 -3.02 3.50
N LEU A 18 -0.51 -3.59 2.38
CA LEU A 18 -1.90 -3.93 2.11
C LEU A 18 -2.43 -4.99 3.09
N VAL A 19 -1.64 -6.05 3.32
CA VAL A 19 -1.98 -7.07 4.33
C VAL A 19 -2.03 -6.45 5.73
N VAL A 20 -1.05 -5.63 6.10
CA VAL A 20 -1.01 -4.96 7.41
C VAL A 20 -2.21 -4.03 7.61
N ALA A 21 -2.60 -3.27 6.58
CA ALA A 21 -3.78 -2.41 6.62
C ALA A 21 -5.07 -3.20 6.83
N ILE A 22 -5.23 -4.33 6.13
CA ILE A 22 -6.38 -5.22 6.30
C ILE A 22 -6.48 -5.74 7.73
N PHE A 23 -5.40 -6.31 8.25
CA PHE A 23 -5.39 -6.86 9.61
C PHE A 23 -5.64 -5.77 10.66
N THR A 24 -5.04 -4.59 10.49
CA THR A 24 -5.22 -3.47 11.42
C THR A 24 -6.67 -3.01 11.45
N ASP A 25 -7.34 -2.89 10.29
CA ASP A 25 -8.74 -2.46 10.23
C ASP A 25 -9.68 -3.50 10.87
N ILE A 26 -9.46 -4.79 10.58
CA ILE A 26 -10.22 -5.90 11.20
C ILE A 26 -10.06 -5.88 12.73
N PHE A 27 -8.83 -5.79 13.22
CA PHE A 27 -8.55 -5.81 14.65
C PHE A 27 -9.09 -4.56 15.36
N TYR A 28 -9.03 -3.41 14.70
CA TYR A 28 -9.57 -2.15 15.21
C TYR A 28 -11.11 -2.17 15.24
N ALA A 29 -11.76 -2.72 14.22
CA ALA A 29 -13.20 -2.90 14.17
C ALA A 29 -13.68 -3.85 15.28
N GLN A 30 -12.97 -4.98 15.49
CA GLN A 30 -13.24 -5.91 16.60
C GLN A 30 -13.08 -5.23 17.97
N LYS A 31 -11.97 -4.51 18.19
CA LYS A 31 -11.67 -3.89 19.50
C LYS A 31 -12.61 -2.73 19.85
N LYS A 32 -13.06 -1.95 18.87
CA LYS A 32 -13.92 -0.77 19.11
C LYS A 32 -15.41 -1.01 18.84
N GLN A 33 -15.84 -2.21 18.46
CA GLN A 33 -17.25 -2.52 18.12
C GLN A 33 -17.82 -1.52 17.10
N ARG A 34 -16.97 -0.98 16.21
CA ARG A 34 -17.37 -0.01 15.19
C ARG A 34 -17.51 -0.74 13.87
N GLN A 35 -18.55 -0.37 13.11
CA GLN A 35 -18.74 -0.93 11.78
C GLN A 35 -17.52 -0.67 10.91
N PHE A 36 -17.10 -1.74 10.23
CA PHE A 36 -16.04 -1.72 9.25
C PHE A 36 -16.38 -0.66 8.20
N SER A 37 -15.53 0.37 8.08
CA SER A 37 -15.79 1.47 7.15
C SER A 37 -14.83 1.36 5.98
N LEU A 38 -15.35 0.92 4.84
CA LEU A 38 -14.65 0.90 3.55
C LEU A 38 -13.97 2.23 3.23
N ARG A 39 -14.52 3.36 3.73
CA ARG A 39 -13.97 4.69 3.53
C ARG A 39 -12.66 4.93 4.31
N ARG A 40 -12.54 4.38 5.54
CA ARG A 40 -11.28 4.42 6.30
C ARG A 40 -10.24 3.50 5.68
N MET A 41 -10.66 2.32 5.27
CA MET A 41 -9.79 1.37 4.60
C MET A 41 -9.25 1.94 3.29
N SER A 42 -10.11 2.55 2.46
CA SER A 42 -9.72 3.24 1.23
C SER A 42 -8.68 4.35 1.47
N LEU A 43 -8.81 5.11 2.56
CA LEU A 43 -7.82 6.12 2.95
C LEU A 43 -6.45 5.50 3.27
N TRP A 44 -6.43 4.39 4.01
CA TRP A 44 -5.19 3.64 4.25
C TRP A 44 -4.58 3.11 2.95
N TYR A 45 -5.40 2.58 2.05
CA TYR A 45 -4.96 2.13 0.73
C TYR A 45 -4.32 3.26 -0.09
N ILE A 46 -4.95 4.44 -0.16
CA ILE A 46 -4.41 5.59 -0.89
C ILE A 46 -3.07 6.05 -0.28
N LEU A 47 -2.98 6.03 1.06
CA LEU A 47 -1.79 6.46 1.77
C LEU A 47 -0.61 5.49 1.55
N PHE A 48 -0.85 4.18 1.68
CA PHE A 48 0.17 3.17 1.40
C PHE A 48 0.54 3.11 -0.08
N PHE A 49 -0.43 3.28 -0.97
CA PHE A 49 -0.18 3.40 -2.40
C PHE A 49 0.72 4.60 -2.69
N GLY A 50 0.43 5.78 -2.14
CA GLY A 50 1.27 6.97 -2.32
C GLY A 50 2.71 6.75 -1.81
N ILE A 51 2.87 6.26 -0.58
CA ILE A 51 4.18 6.03 0.03
C ILE A 51 5.01 5.00 -0.75
N SER A 52 4.36 3.98 -1.34
CA SER A 52 5.05 2.90 -2.04
C SER A 52 5.30 3.22 -3.52
N PHE A 53 4.33 3.85 -4.19
CA PHE A 53 4.36 4.14 -5.62
C PHE A 53 5.22 5.35 -5.98
N ILE A 54 5.17 6.43 -5.19
CA ILE A 54 5.91 7.67 -5.46
C ILE A 54 7.43 7.43 -5.54
N PRO A 55 8.08 6.79 -4.55
CA PRO A 55 9.51 6.51 -4.63
C PRO A 55 9.85 5.51 -5.73
N SER A 56 8.96 4.56 -6.02
CA SER A 56 9.13 3.62 -7.13
C SER A 56 9.15 4.34 -8.49
N ILE A 57 8.25 5.30 -8.72
CA ILE A 57 8.28 6.14 -9.92
C ILE A 57 9.58 6.96 -9.98
N PHE A 58 9.95 7.61 -8.87
CA PHE A 58 11.16 8.44 -8.82
C PHE A 58 12.45 7.67 -9.11
N LEU A 59 12.53 6.41 -8.65
CA LEU A 59 13.67 5.53 -8.91
C LEU A 59 13.72 5.03 -10.36
N VAL A 60 12.59 5.03 -11.06
CA VAL A 60 12.45 4.48 -12.42
C VAL A 60 12.55 5.57 -13.48
N ILE A 61 12.26 6.84 -13.14
CA ILE A 61 12.54 7.97 -14.02
C ILE A 61 14.07 8.05 -14.16
N PRO A 62 14.62 7.76 -15.36
CA PRO A 62 16.04 7.90 -15.58
C PRO A 62 16.37 9.40 -15.44
N ASN A 63 17.34 9.73 -14.60
CA ASN A 63 18.00 11.04 -14.63
C ASN A 63 18.57 11.22 -16.04
N SER A 64 17.86 11.98 -16.88
CA SER A 64 18.36 12.47 -18.16
C SER A 64 19.43 13.53 -17.94
#